data_AF-A0A846BX10-F1
#
_entry.id   AF-A0A846BX10-F1
#
_cell.length_a   1.000
_cell.length_b   1.000
_cell.length_c   1.000
_cell.angle_alpha   90.00
_cell.angle_beta   90.00
_cell.angle_gamma   90.00
#
_symmetry.space_group_name_H-M   'P 1'
#
loop_
_entity.id
_entity.type
_entity.pdbx_description
1 polymer ?
#
loop_
_entity_poly.entity_id
_entity_poly.type
_entity_poly.pdbx_seq_one_letter_code
_entity_poly.pdbx_strand_id
1 'polypeptide(L)'
;MGKTFAQVNFPIESREQFLEQYQSVLTTGQFLKKEFNLATIQGNRNYEYVLNPIKGSDRHPNAVVCIARDITEYKQIAIALQESEKKYRNLFELANDLIMIIDANTLQLLDVNFNAARRLGYTRRELLQLTISDIETPMPATEYQVLQQKLKHIGHISYEHSLRCKEGTEIPVEVSTQIIEYEGQLVFQYFARDIEKYRKTEVALKQLNKELEIKLQEQTIQLQESEEHF
;
A
#
# COMPACT_ATOMS: atom_id res chain seq x y z
N MET A 1 -0.43 49.85 -10.28
CA MET A 1 0.84 50.50 -10.64
C MET A 1 1.22 51.45 -9.51
N GLY A 2 2.44 51.38 -8.98
CA GLY A 2 2.92 52.31 -7.93
C GLY A 2 2.71 51.88 -6.48
N LYS A 3 2.33 50.62 -6.20
CA LYS A 3 2.29 50.12 -4.82
C LYS A 3 3.66 49.63 -4.37
N THR A 4 4.14 50.06 -3.21
CA THR A 4 5.39 49.54 -2.61
C THR A 4 5.17 48.14 -2.04
N PHE A 5 6.25 47.37 -1.82
CA PHE A 5 6.16 46.05 -1.15
C PHE A 5 5.40 46.11 0.20
N ALA A 6 5.47 47.26 0.88
CA ALA A 6 4.75 47.51 2.13
C ALA A 6 3.22 47.64 1.93
N GLN A 7 2.77 48.15 0.78
CA GLN A 7 1.34 48.33 0.46
C GLN A 7 0.67 47.06 -0.07
N VAL A 8 1.45 46.01 -0.33
CA VAL A 8 0.96 44.68 -0.77
C VAL A 8 1.23 43.59 0.26
N ASN A 9 1.59 43.96 1.50
CA ASN A 9 1.91 43.04 2.59
C ASN A 9 2.93 41.94 2.21
N PHE A 10 3.89 42.26 1.35
CA PHE A 10 4.91 41.29 0.96
C PHE A 10 5.86 41.04 2.15
N PRO A 11 6.20 39.78 2.48
CA PRO A 11 6.96 39.43 3.68
C PRO A 11 8.31 40.12 3.68
N ILE A 12 8.66 40.80 4.78
CA ILE A 12 9.89 41.60 4.88
C ILE A 12 11.13 40.73 4.63
N GLU A 13 11.14 39.54 5.22
CA GLU A 13 12.21 38.54 5.11
C GLU A 13 12.46 38.10 3.66
N SER A 14 11.44 38.14 2.80
CA SER A 14 11.55 37.71 1.39
C SER A 14 11.83 38.87 0.42
N ARG A 15 11.83 40.14 0.88
CA ARG A 15 11.99 41.31 -0.01
C ARG A 15 13.38 41.41 -0.61
N GLU A 16 14.41 41.21 0.20
CA GLU A 16 15.81 41.30 -0.24
C GLU A 16 16.09 40.26 -1.32
N GLN A 17 15.73 39.01 -1.04
CA GLN A 17 15.87 37.92 -2.01
C GLN A 17 15.08 38.16 -3.30
N PHE A 18 13.88 38.72 -3.22
CA PHE A 18 13.10 39.07 -4.41
C PHE A 18 13.76 40.18 -5.25
N LEU A 19 14.33 41.20 -4.59
CA LEU A 19 15.05 42.29 -5.26
C LEU A 19 16.31 41.79 -5.96
N GLU A 20 17.08 40.91 -5.34
CA GLU A 20 18.25 40.28 -5.96
C GLU A 20 17.85 39.49 -7.21
N GLN A 21 16.78 38.69 -7.14
CA GLN A 21 16.27 37.95 -8.29
C GLN A 21 15.77 38.87 -9.39
N TYR A 22 15.07 39.95 -9.04
CA TYR A 22 14.62 40.96 -9.99
C TYR A 22 15.82 41.60 -10.74
N GLN A 23 16.86 42.00 -10.02
CA GLN A 23 18.08 42.56 -10.61
C GLN A 23 18.82 41.56 -11.50
N SER A 24 18.88 40.28 -11.07
CA SER A 24 19.47 39.20 -11.86
C SER A 24 18.74 39.01 -13.19
N VAL A 25 17.39 38.99 -13.20
CA VAL A 25 16.59 38.83 -14.42
C VAL A 25 16.78 40.03 -15.35
N LEU A 26 16.83 41.26 -14.81
CA LEU A 26 17.15 42.46 -15.61
C LEU A 26 18.53 42.41 -16.25
N THR A 27 19.54 41.95 -15.51
CA THR A 27 20.92 41.94 -15.97
C THR A 27 21.18 40.82 -16.98
N THR A 28 20.65 39.63 -16.71
CA THR A 28 20.90 38.43 -17.53
C THR A 28 19.95 38.32 -18.72
N GLY A 29 18.75 38.91 -18.64
CA GLY A 29 17.69 38.72 -19.62
C GLY A 29 17.11 37.31 -19.66
N GLN A 30 17.38 36.47 -18.65
CA GLN A 30 16.79 35.13 -18.49
C GLN A 30 15.63 35.17 -17.51
N PHE A 31 14.56 34.42 -17.80
CA PHE A 31 13.44 34.30 -16.87
C PHE A 31 13.84 33.43 -15.67
N LEU A 32 13.17 33.67 -14.54
CA LEU A 32 13.39 32.92 -13.31
C LEU A 32 12.06 32.42 -12.77
N LYS A 33 12.03 31.17 -12.33
CA LYS A 33 10.87 30.52 -11.71
C LYS A 33 11.23 30.07 -10.29
N LYS A 34 10.42 30.47 -9.31
CA LYS A 34 10.62 30.14 -7.90
C LYS A 34 9.28 29.91 -7.20
N GLU A 35 9.38 29.27 -6.05
CA GLU A 35 8.26 29.09 -5.14
C GLU A 35 8.58 29.78 -3.82
N PHE A 36 7.56 30.32 -3.15
CA PHE A 36 7.69 30.85 -1.80
C PHE A 36 6.44 30.53 -0.97
N ASN A 37 6.65 30.45 0.33
CA ASN A 37 5.56 30.29 1.29
C ASN A 37 5.26 31.65 1.93
N LEU A 38 3.98 31.97 2.10
CA LEU A 38 3.53 33.22 2.68
C LEU A 38 2.46 32.96 3.74
N ALA A 39 2.72 33.40 4.97
CA ALA A 39 1.72 33.40 6.03
C ALA A 39 0.67 34.50 5.74
N THR A 40 -0.55 34.10 5.40
CA THR A 40 -1.68 35.01 5.18
C THR A 40 -2.64 34.97 6.36
N ILE A 41 -3.62 35.89 6.39
CA ILE A 41 -4.76 35.80 7.32
C ILE A 41 -5.59 34.52 7.16
N GLN A 42 -5.44 33.81 6.04
CA GLN A 42 -6.10 32.52 5.77
C GLN A 42 -5.15 31.32 6.00
N GLY A 43 -4.02 31.54 6.69
CA GLY A 43 -2.97 30.53 6.91
C GLY A 43 -1.84 30.57 5.89
N ASN A 44 -0.93 29.59 5.95
CA ASN A 44 0.21 29.53 5.05
C ASN A 44 -0.23 29.13 3.64
N ARG A 45 0.12 29.98 2.66
CA ARG A 45 -0.13 29.77 1.24
C ARG A 45 1.21 29.55 0.52
N ASN A 46 1.21 28.67 -0.47
CA ASN A 46 2.33 28.45 -1.36
C ASN A 46 2.05 29.15 -2.69
N TYR A 47 3.00 29.97 -3.12
CA TYR A 47 2.93 30.67 -4.40
C TYR A 47 4.09 30.24 -5.27
N GLU A 48 3.81 30.00 -6.54
CA GLU A 48 4.80 29.90 -7.60
C GLU A 48 4.82 31.25 -8.33
N TYR A 49 5.99 31.79 -8.60
CA TYR A 49 6.11 32.98 -9.44
C TYR A 49 7.17 32.84 -10.51
N VAL A 50 6.91 33.53 -11.62
CA VAL A 50 7.81 33.63 -12.75
C VAL A 50 8.11 35.11 -12.98
N LEU A 51 9.40 35.44 -13.00
CA LEU A 51 9.93 36.73 -13.39
C LEU A 51 10.36 36.66 -14.86
N ASN A 52 9.65 37.37 -15.73
CA ASN A 52 9.95 37.44 -17.16
C ASN A 52 10.50 38.82 -17.53
N PRO A 53 11.68 38.89 -18.19
CA PRO A 53 12.22 40.16 -18.66
C PRO A 53 11.43 40.66 -19.87
N ILE A 54 11.15 41.96 -19.88
CA ILE A 54 10.61 42.68 -21.04
C ILE A 54 11.75 43.47 -21.65
N LYS A 55 12.01 43.22 -22.94
CA LYS A 55 13.03 43.92 -23.71
C LYS A 55 12.48 45.25 -24.22
N GLY A 56 13.28 46.30 -24.09
CA GLY A 56 13.05 47.59 -24.70
C GLY A 56 13.37 47.60 -26.20
N SER A 57 13.19 48.76 -26.83
CA SER A 57 13.52 49.00 -28.24
C SER A 57 15.01 48.76 -28.57
N ASP A 58 15.88 48.85 -27.57
CA ASP A 58 17.33 48.59 -27.62
C ASP A 58 17.69 47.11 -27.45
N ARG A 59 16.71 46.20 -27.38
CA ARG A 59 16.85 44.76 -27.10
C ARG A 59 17.42 44.44 -25.70
N HIS A 60 17.65 45.43 -24.85
CA HIS A 60 18.05 45.22 -23.46
C HIS A 60 16.82 45.09 -22.56
N PRO A 61 16.85 44.22 -21.53
CA PRO A 61 15.76 44.15 -20.56
C PRO A 61 15.65 45.47 -19.78
N ASN A 62 14.50 46.14 -19.87
CA ASN A 62 14.26 47.41 -19.15
C ASN A 62 13.14 47.29 -18.11
N ALA A 63 12.41 46.18 -18.09
CA ALA A 63 11.39 45.87 -17.11
C ALA A 63 11.33 44.36 -16.85
N VAL A 64 10.72 43.98 -15.72
CA VAL A 64 10.40 42.59 -15.39
C VAL A 64 8.93 42.51 -15.04
N VAL A 65 8.23 41.54 -15.63
CA VAL A 65 6.88 41.16 -15.22
C VAL A 65 6.95 39.95 -14.30
N CYS A 66 6.35 40.09 -13.12
CA CYS A 66 6.12 39.00 -12.20
C CYS A 66 4.70 38.46 -12.39
N ILE A 67 4.59 37.15 -12.62
CA ILE A 67 3.31 36.44 -12.57
C ILE A 67 3.41 35.49 -11.38
N ALA A 68 2.51 35.65 -10.41
CA ALA A 68 2.41 34.77 -9.26
C ALA A 68 1.10 33.97 -9.32
N ARG A 69 1.19 32.67 -9.06
CA ARG A 69 0.08 31.73 -9.00
C ARG A 69 0.05 31.10 -7.61
N ASP A 70 -1.11 31.10 -6.98
CA ASP A 70 -1.33 30.30 -5.78
C ASP A 70 -1.32 28.80 -6.18
N ILE A 71 -0.40 28.04 -5.61
CA ILE A 71 -0.25 26.59 -5.81
C ILE A 71 -0.51 25.81 -4.52
N THR A 72 -1.12 26.44 -3.51
CA THR A 72 -1.37 25.84 -2.20
C THR A 72 -2.20 24.56 -2.33
N GLU A 73 -3.34 24.65 -3.02
CA GLU A 73 -4.25 23.53 -3.21
C GLU A 73 -3.57 22.39 -3.97
N TYR A 74 -2.85 22.71 -5.05
CA TYR A 74 -2.08 21.73 -5.81
C TYR A 74 -1.05 20.98 -4.93
N LYS A 75 -0.29 21.72 -4.12
CA LYS A 75 0.68 21.11 -3.20
C LYS A 75 0.03 20.27 -2.12
N GLN A 76 -1.08 20.73 -1.54
CA GLN A 76 -1.81 19.98 -0.52
C GLN A 76 -2.35 18.67 -1.08
N ILE A 77 -2.92 18.68 -2.29
CA ILE A 77 -3.37 17.46 -2.97
C ILE A 77 -2.18 16.53 -3.25
N ALA A 78 -1.07 17.05 -3.77
CA ALA A 78 0.11 16.24 -4.06
C ALA A 78 0.70 15.60 -2.80
N ILE A 79 0.81 16.34 -1.69
CA ILE A 79 1.28 15.83 -0.41
C ILE A 79 0.30 14.78 0.14
N ALA A 80 -1.00 15.08 0.15
CA ALA A 80 -2.01 14.14 0.63
C ALA A 80 -2.02 12.84 -0.18
N LEU A 81 -1.86 12.94 -1.51
CA LEU A 81 -1.72 11.78 -2.39
C LEU A 81 -0.46 10.97 -2.04
N GLN A 82 0.69 11.64 -1.90
CA GLN A 82 1.95 10.98 -1.55
C GLN A 82 1.89 10.29 -0.17
N GLU A 83 1.28 10.94 0.82
CA GLU A 83 1.08 10.37 2.16
C GLU A 83 0.12 9.18 2.12
N SER A 84 -0.97 9.28 1.36
CA SER A 84 -1.92 8.20 1.15
C SER A 84 -1.25 7.00 0.47
N GLU A 85 -0.49 7.22 -0.61
CA GLU A 85 0.27 6.18 -1.31
C GLU A 85 1.29 5.51 -0.39
N LYS A 86 2.04 6.30 0.38
CA LYS A 86 3.02 5.76 1.34
C LYS A 86 2.32 4.92 2.41
N LYS A 87 1.18 5.38 2.93
CA LYS A 87 0.39 4.64 3.92
C LYS A 87 -0.14 3.34 3.33
N TYR A 88 -0.70 3.38 2.12
CA TYR A 88 -1.17 2.19 1.41
C TYR A 88 -0.03 1.19 1.18
N ARG A 89 1.10 1.63 0.60
CA ARG A 89 2.26 0.77 0.37
C ARG A 89 2.75 0.14 1.68
N ASN A 90 2.86 0.91 2.75
CA ASN A 90 3.29 0.35 4.03
C ASN A 90 2.32 -0.72 4.56
N LEU A 91 1.01 -0.48 4.53
CA LEU A 91 0.02 -1.44 5.00
C LEU A 91 -0.01 -2.71 4.15
N PHE A 92 0.09 -2.57 2.84
CA PHE A 92 0.11 -3.68 1.89
C PHE A 92 1.40 -4.50 2.02
N GLU A 93 2.56 -3.85 1.97
CA GLU A 93 3.88 -4.50 1.96
C GLU A 93 4.26 -5.13 3.31
N LEU A 94 3.84 -4.53 4.42
CA LEU A 94 4.18 -5.00 5.78
C LEU A 94 3.16 -5.97 6.38
N ALA A 95 2.08 -6.28 5.66
CA ALA A 95 1.10 -7.25 6.13
C ALA A 95 1.73 -8.65 6.33
N ASN A 96 1.34 -9.31 7.42
CA ASN A 96 1.77 -10.69 7.72
C ASN A 96 1.07 -11.73 6.84
N ASP A 97 -0.09 -11.39 6.29
CA ASP A 97 -0.77 -12.24 5.32
C ASP A 97 -0.09 -12.07 3.96
N LEU A 98 -0.15 -13.11 3.14
CA LEU A 98 0.26 -13.05 1.75
C LEU A 98 -0.88 -12.38 0.99
N ILE A 99 -0.62 -11.20 0.44
CA ILE A 99 -1.65 -10.43 -0.27
C ILE A 99 -1.34 -10.44 -1.76
N MET A 100 -2.37 -10.74 -2.55
CA MET A 100 -2.32 -10.71 -4.01
C MET A 100 -3.56 -10.01 -4.56
N ILE A 101 -3.37 -9.24 -5.63
CA ILE A 101 -4.42 -8.68 -6.46
C ILE A 101 -4.42 -9.47 -7.76
N ILE A 102 -5.55 -10.08 -8.09
CA ILE A 102 -5.65 -11.04 -9.18
C ILE A 102 -6.70 -10.54 -10.16
N ASP A 103 -6.38 -10.49 -11.44
CA ASP A 103 -7.35 -10.14 -12.47
C ASP A 103 -8.49 -11.16 -12.49
N ALA A 104 -9.74 -10.69 -12.42
CA ALA A 104 -10.89 -11.59 -12.26
C ALA A 104 -11.22 -12.42 -13.51
N ASN A 105 -10.69 -12.04 -14.68
CA ASN A 105 -10.99 -12.70 -15.96
C ASN A 105 -9.88 -13.67 -16.38
N THR A 106 -8.63 -13.24 -16.27
CA THR A 106 -7.43 -13.94 -16.72
C THR A 106 -6.74 -14.72 -15.60
N LEU A 107 -7.10 -14.44 -14.34
CA LEU A 107 -6.47 -15.00 -13.14
C LEU A 107 -4.98 -14.63 -12.97
N GLN A 108 -4.49 -13.65 -13.75
CA GLN A 108 -3.12 -13.15 -13.65
C GLN A 108 -2.90 -12.38 -12.35
N LEU A 109 -1.73 -12.55 -11.73
CA LEU A 109 -1.32 -11.75 -10.58
C LEU A 109 -0.95 -10.33 -11.04
N LEU A 110 -1.73 -9.33 -10.63
CA LEU A 110 -1.53 -7.91 -10.95
C LEU A 110 -0.64 -7.20 -9.92
N ASP A 111 -0.77 -7.57 -8.65
CA ASP A 111 0.08 -7.08 -7.58
C ASP A 111 0.26 -8.16 -6.49
N VAL A 112 1.40 -8.17 -5.81
CA VAL A 112 1.71 -9.02 -4.66
C VAL A 112 2.54 -8.24 -3.65
N ASN A 113 2.26 -8.46 -2.37
CA ASN A 113 3.06 -7.85 -1.31
C ASN A 113 4.41 -8.56 -1.13
N PHE A 114 5.34 -7.87 -0.47
CA PHE A 114 6.67 -8.36 -0.15
C PHE A 114 6.63 -9.71 0.58
N ASN A 115 5.68 -9.88 1.49
CA ASN A 115 5.58 -11.11 2.26
C ASN A 115 5.13 -12.31 1.40
N ALA A 116 4.21 -12.12 0.44
CA ALA A 116 3.85 -13.15 -0.54
C ALA A 116 5.05 -13.59 -1.38
N ALA A 117 5.78 -12.61 -1.95
CA ALA A 117 6.99 -12.89 -2.71
C ALA A 117 8.03 -13.67 -1.88
N ARG A 118 8.34 -13.17 -0.67
CA ARG A 118 9.30 -13.79 0.24
C ARG A 118 8.89 -15.21 0.65
N ARG A 119 7.63 -15.40 1.05
CA ARG A 119 7.15 -16.69 1.59
C ARG A 119 7.02 -17.76 0.51
N LEU A 120 6.60 -17.38 -0.70
CA LEU A 120 6.49 -18.31 -1.83
C LEU A 120 7.83 -18.57 -2.54
N GLY A 121 8.88 -17.82 -2.21
CA GLY A 121 10.22 -17.99 -2.80
C GLY A 121 10.35 -17.42 -4.21
N TYR A 122 9.48 -16.50 -4.60
CA TYR A 122 9.52 -15.83 -5.90
C TYR A 122 9.93 -14.36 -5.74
N THR A 123 10.52 -13.79 -6.79
CA THR A 123 10.55 -12.33 -6.90
C THR A 123 9.16 -11.82 -7.30
N ARG A 124 8.83 -10.57 -6.91
CA ARG A 124 7.59 -9.92 -7.37
C ARG A 124 7.46 -9.96 -8.89
N ARG A 125 8.53 -9.66 -9.63
CA ARG A 125 8.51 -9.69 -11.10
C ARG A 125 8.16 -11.07 -11.66
N GLU A 126 8.64 -12.15 -11.05
CA GLU A 126 8.29 -13.51 -11.45
C GLU A 126 6.81 -13.79 -11.17
N LEU A 127 6.30 -13.44 -9.98
CA LEU A 127 4.88 -13.63 -9.64
C LEU A 127 3.95 -12.91 -10.61
N LEU A 128 4.28 -11.69 -11.02
CA LEU A 128 3.46 -10.93 -11.98
C LEU A 128 3.40 -11.53 -13.40
N GLN A 129 4.21 -12.56 -13.69
CA GLN A 129 4.13 -13.34 -14.93
C GLN A 129 3.32 -14.63 -14.78
N LEU A 130 2.78 -14.90 -13.58
CA LEU A 130 2.03 -16.11 -13.26
C LEU A 130 0.54 -15.80 -13.08
N THR A 131 -0.24 -16.86 -13.12
CA THR A 131 -1.63 -16.89 -12.66
C THR A 131 -1.70 -17.49 -11.25
N ILE A 132 -2.79 -17.23 -10.54
CA ILE A 132 -3.02 -17.87 -9.22
C ILE A 132 -3.01 -19.40 -9.33
N SER A 133 -3.47 -19.96 -10.45
CA SER A 133 -3.49 -21.41 -10.69
C SER A 133 -2.09 -22.03 -10.82
N ASP A 134 -1.05 -21.23 -11.11
CA ASP A 134 0.34 -21.72 -11.16
C ASP A 134 0.94 -21.90 -9.76
N ILE A 135 0.37 -21.24 -8.74
CA ILE A 135 0.87 -21.23 -7.36
C ILE A 135 -0.11 -21.87 -6.37
N GLU A 136 -1.29 -22.31 -6.81
CA GLU A 136 -2.23 -23.09 -6.02
C GLU A 136 -2.08 -24.59 -6.29
N THR A 137 -2.34 -25.41 -5.27
CA THR A 137 -2.44 -26.87 -5.47
C THR A 137 -3.70 -27.23 -6.23
N PRO A 138 -3.71 -28.26 -7.09
CA PRO A 138 -4.91 -28.65 -7.83
C PRO A 138 -6.10 -28.94 -6.90
N MET A 139 -7.22 -28.27 -7.14
CA MET A 139 -8.48 -28.48 -6.43
C MET A 139 -9.47 -29.27 -7.31
N PRO A 140 -10.27 -30.20 -6.73
CA PRO A 140 -11.34 -30.84 -7.46
C PRO A 140 -12.32 -29.84 -8.09
N ALA A 141 -12.72 -30.07 -9.33
CA ALA A 141 -13.60 -29.15 -10.07
C ALA A 141 -14.93 -28.88 -9.35
N THR A 142 -15.46 -29.86 -8.61
CA THR A 142 -16.69 -29.73 -7.82
C THR A 142 -16.54 -28.74 -6.66
N GLU A 143 -15.40 -28.78 -5.95
CA GLU A 143 -15.12 -27.84 -4.86
C GLU A 143 -14.92 -26.42 -5.41
N TYR A 144 -14.17 -26.30 -6.51
CA TYR A 144 -13.94 -25.02 -7.17
C TYR A 144 -15.26 -24.37 -7.63
N GLN A 145 -16.19 -25.16 -8.19
CA GLN A 145 -17.53 -24.67 -8.57
C GLN A 145 -18.32 -24.13 -7.37
N VAL A 146 -18.27 -24.82 -6.23
CA VAL A 146 -18.94 -24.36 -5.00
C VAL A 146 -18.35 -23.04 -4.51
N LEU A 147 -17.02 -22.90 -4.53
CA LEU A 147 -16.35 -21.65 -4.13
C LEU A 147 -16.71 -20.50 -5.07
N GLN A 148 -16.70 -20.73 -6.38
CA GLN A 148 -17.11 -19.72 -7.37
C GLN A 148 -18.56 -19.26 -7.18
N GLN A 149 -19.48 -20.20 -6.93
CA GLN A 149 -20.89 -19.87 -6.68
C GLN A 149 -21.03 -19.03 -5.40
N LYS A 150 -20.37 -19.43 -4.31
CA LYS A 150 -20.37 -18.66 -3.06
C LYS A 150 -19.83 -17.26 -3.26
N LEU A 151 -18.72 -17.11 -3.98
CA LEU A 151 -18.13 -15.81 -4.26
C LEU A 151 -19.06 -14.90 -5.07
N LYS A 152 -19.77 -15.45 -6.06
CA LYS A 152 -20.77 -14.71 -6.85
C LYS A 152 -21.98 -14.26 -6.03
N HIS A 153 -22.43 -15.06 -5.07
CA HIS A 153 -23.64 -14.77 -4.29
C HIS A 153 -23.38 -13.90 -3.05
N ILE A 154 -22.25 -14.12 -2.38
CA ILE A 154 -21.93 -13.51 -1.07
C ILE A 154 -20.92 -12.37 -1.23
N GLY A 155 -20.18 -12.31 -2.35
CA GLY A 155 -19.15 -11.31 -2.63
C GLY A 155 -17.81 -11.58 -1.94
N HIS A 156 -17.76 -12.48 -0.97
CA HIS A 156 -16.56 -12.92 -0.26
C HIS A 156 -16.63 -14.40 0.11
N ILE A 157 -15.49 -15.08 0.19
CA ILE A 157 -15.36 -16.47 0.67
C ILE A 157 -14.12 -16.62 1.55
N SER A 158 -14.15 -17.62 2.44
CA SER A 158 -12.98 -18.11 3.17
C SER A 158 -12.91 -19.64 3.13
N TYR A 159 -11.73 -20.20 2.94
CA TYR A 159 -11.49 -21.65 2.86
C TYR A 159 -10.02 -21.99 3.12
N GLU A 160 -9.74 -23.22 3.56
CA GLU A 160 -8.37 -23.73 3.65
C GLU A 160 -7.89 -24.25 2.29
N HIS A 161 -6.65 -23.94 1.96
CA HIS A 161 -6.00 -24.40 0.74
C HIS A 161 -4.49 -24.61 0.96
N SER A 162 -3.78 -25.00 -0.10
CA SER A 162 -2.32 -25.06 -0.09
C SER A 162 -1.76 -24.27 -1.27
N LEU A 163 -0.73 -23.46 -1.00
CA LEU A 163 0.04 -22.78 -2.03
C LEU A 163 1.33 -23.52 -2.29
N ARG A 164 1.73 -23.58 -3.55
CA ARG A 164 3.00 -24.16 -4.00
C ARG A 164 4.05 -23.06 -4.16
N CYS A 165 5.12 -23.17 -3.39
CA CYS A 165 6.29 -22.32 -3.52
C CYS A 165 7.12 -22.67 -4.76
N LYS A 166 8.05 -21.78 -5.14
CA LYS A 166 8.93 -21.95 -6.31
C LYS A 166 9.73 -23.26 -6.29
N GLU A 167 10.18 -23.68 -5.12
CA GLU A 167 10.97 -24.91 -4.93
C GLU A 167 10.08 -26.17 -4.82
N GLY A 168 8.76 -26.03 -4.99
CA GLY A 168 7.79 -27.13 -4.95
C GLY A 168 7.26 -27.46 -3.56
N THR A 169 7.78 -26.84 -2.50
CA THR A 169 7.22 -26.99 -1.15
C THR A 169 5.81 -26.42 -1.09
N GLU A 170 4.90 -27.11 -0.41
CA GLU A 170 3.52 -26.66 -0.23
C GLU A 170 3.35 -26.06 1.17
N ILE A 171 2.70 -24.90 1.23
CA ILE A 171 2.38 -24.21 2.48
C ILE A 171 0.87 -24.22 2.70
N PRO A 172 0.38 -24.69 3.86
CA PRO A 172 -1.04 -24.66 4.16
C PRO A 172 -1.45 -23.23 4.49
N VAL A 173 -2.54 -22.77 3.88
CA VAL A 173 -3.04 -21.41 4.06
C VAL A 173 -4.54 -21.40 4.32
N GLU A 174 -4.99 -20.44 5.11
CA GLU A 174 -6.38 -20.00 5.12
C GLU A 174 -6.52 -18.86 4.12
N VAL A 175 -7.33 -19.06 3.09
CA VAL A 175 -7.57 -18.11 2.01
C VAL A 175 -8.84 -17.32 2.32
N SER A 176 -8.76 -16.00 2.25
CA SER A 176 -9.92 -15.12 2.19
C SER A 176 -9.87 -14.30 0.91
N THR A 177 -10.92 -14.37 0.10
CA THR A 177 -10.98 -13.66 -1.18
C THR A 177 -12.33 -12.99 -1.40
N GLN A 178 -12.30 -11.80 -1.98
CA GLN A 178 -13.48 -11.02 -2.34
C GLN A 178 -13.27 -10.30 -3.68
N ILE A 179 -14.37 -9.99 -4.37
CA ILE A 179 -14.32 -9.24 -5.63
C ILE A 179 -14.44 -7.75 -5.32
N ILE A 180 -13.49 -6.96 -5.82
CA ILE A 180 -13.50 -5.50 -5.70
C ILE A 180 -13.23 -4.84 -7.05
N GLU A 181 -13.57 -3.56 -7.16
CA GLU A 181 -13.08 -2.71 -8.23
C GLU A 181 -11.72 -2.12 -7.84
N TYR A 182 -10.74 -2.26 -8.73
CA TYR A 182 -9.38 -1.74 -8.56
C TYR A 182 -8.94 -1.14 -9.89
N GLU A 183 -8.63 0.15 -9.94
CA GLU A 183 -8.24 0.87 -11.17
C GLU A 183 -9.24 0.71 -12.34
N GLY A 184 -10.54 0.61 -12.05
CA GLY A 184 -11.61 0.47 -13.06
C GLY A 184 -11.79 -0.94 -13.61
N GLN A 185 -11.10 -1.94 -13.06
CA GLN A 185 -11.24 -3.36 -13.40
C GLN A 185 -11.66 -4.18 -12.18
N LEU A 186 -12.40 -5.27 -12.42
CA LEU A 186 -12.75 -6.21 -11.36
C LEU A 186 -11.57 -7.13 -11.07
N VAL A 187 -11.21 -7.22 -9.80
CA VAL A 187 -10.11 -8.04 -9.30
C VAL A 187 -10.56 -8.89 -8.12
N PHE A 188 -9.90 -10.02 -7.92
CA PHE A 188 -9.93 -10.71 -6.64
C PHE A 188 -8.89 -10.11 -5.72
N GLN A 189 -9.33 -9.59 -4.58
CA GLN A 189 -8.44 -9.29 -3.47
C GLN A 189 -8.24 -10.56 -2.66
N TYR A 190 -7.06 -11.14 -2.76
CA TYR A 190 -6.74 -12.45 -2.22
C TYR A 190 -5.78 -12.32 -1.04
N PHE A 191 -6.21 -12.81 0.11
CA PHE A 191 -5.41 -12.94 1.32
C PHE A 191 -5.18 -14.41 1.60
N ALA A 192 -3.92 -14.81 1.75
CA ALA A 192 -3.55 -16.13 2.24
C ALA A 192 -2.79 -15.97 3.56
N ARG A 193 -3.39 -16.49 4.63
CA ARG A 193 -2.74 -16.56 5.94
C ARG A 193 -2.05 -17.91 6.08
N ASP A 194 -0.75 -17.89 6.35
CA ASP A 194 -0.01 -19.10 6.68
C ASP A 194 -0.49 -19.68 8.01
N ILE A 195 -1.02 -20.91 7.96
CA ILE A 195 -1.56 -21.62 9.13
C ILE A 195 -0.66 -22.76 9.61
N GLU A 196 0.56 -22.89 9.08
CA GLU A 196 1.48 -23.98 9.45
C GLU A 196 1.78 -23.97 10.96
N LYS A 197 2.00 -22.78 11.54
CA LYS A 197 2.25 -22.63 12.97
C LYS A 197 1.01 -22.92 13.82
N TYR A 198 -0.18 -22.60 13.32
CA TYR A 198 -1.44 -22.87 14.01
C TYR A 198 -1.69 -24.38 14.07
N ARG A 199 -1.53 -25.08 12.93
CA ARG A 199 -1.66 -26.53 12.86
C ARG A 199 -0.69 -27.26 13.79
N LYS A 200 0.57 -26.83 13.89
CA LYS A 200 1.54 -27.44 14.83
C LYS A 200 1.09 -27.31 16.29
N THR A 201 0.53 -26.15 16.65
CA THR A 201 0.03 -25.91 18.01
C THR A 201 -1.23 -26.71 18.29
N GLU A 202 -2.17 -26.76 17.34
CA GLU A 202 -3.42 -27.49 17.48
C GLU A 202 -3.21 -29.01 17.55
N VAL A 203 -2.31 -29.55 16.71
CA VAL A 203 -1.93 -30.97 16.73
C VAL A 203 -1.24 -31.31 18.06
N ALA A 204 -0.31 -30.48 18.53
CA ALA A 204 0.35 -30.70 19.82
C ALA A 204 -0.64 -30.67 21.00
N LEU A 205 -1.61 -29.74 20.98
CA LEU A 205 -2.68 -29.69 21.98
C LEU A 205 -3.56 -30.94 21.94
N LYS A 206 -3.96 -31.40 20.75
CA LYS A 206 -4.74 -32.64 20.58
C LYS A 206 -3.97 -33.87 21.07
N GLN A 207 -2.67 -33.94 20.78
CA GLN A 207 -1.78 -35.02 21.23
C GLN A 207 -1.70 -35.04 22.77
N LEU A 208 -1.44 -33.87 23.38
CA LEU A 208 -1.31 -33.73 24.83
C LEU A 208 -2.62 -34.06 25.56
N ASN A 209 -3.76 -33.62 25.04
CA ASN A 209 -5.07 -33.96 25.61
C ASN A 209 -5.30 -35.47 25.58
N LYS A 210 -4.96 -36.15 24.49
CA LYS A 210 -5.09 -37.61 24.38
C LYS A 210 -4.19 -38.35 25.38
N GLU A 211 -2.96 -37.88 25.57
CA GLU A 211 -2.04 -38.44 26.57
C GLU A 211 -2.56 -38.24 28.01
N LEU A 212 -3.15 -37.08 28.30
CA LEU A 212 -3.77 -36.80 29.59
C LEU A 212 -4.99 -37.69 29.84
N GLU A 213 -5.84 -37.91 28.84
CA GLU A 213 -7.00 -38.81 28.94
C GLU A 213 -6.57 -40.25 29.26
N ILE A 214 -5.53 -40.76 28.58
CA ILE A 214 -4.99 -42.10 28.84
C ILE A 214 -4.46 -42.21 30.27
N LYS A 215 -3.67 -41.23 30.73
CA LYS A 215 -3.14 -41.22 32.11
C LYS A 215 -4.22 -41.14 33.17
N LEU A 216 -5.28 -40.36 32.92
CA LEU A 216 -6.42 -40.26 33.84
C LEU A 216 -7.17 -41.59 33.94
N GLN A 217 -7.34 -42.31 32.82
CA GLN A 217 -7.94 -43.66 32.84
C GLN A 217 -7.08 -44.65 33.64
N GLU A 218 -5.77 -44.66 33.41
CA GLU A 218 -4.84 -45.53 34.16
C GLU A 218 -4.90 -45.26 35.67
N GLN A 219 -4.89 -43.99 36.09
CA GLN A 219 -5.00 -43.62 37.51
C GLN A 219 -6.34 -44.02 38.12
N THR A 220 -7.43 -43.88 37.36
CA THR A 220 -8.77 -44.25 37.82
C THR A 220 -8.85 -45.76 38.07
N ILE A 221 -8.31 -46.57 37.15
CA ILE A 221 -8.25 -48.02 37.30
C ILE A 221 -7.40 -48.42 38.52
N GLN A 222 -6.21 -47.82 38.68
CA GLN A 222 -5.34 -48.09 39.84
C GLN A 222 -6.01 -47.74 41.18
N LEU A 223 -6.76 -46.64 41.24
CA LEU A 223 -7.49 -46.27 42.45
C LEU A 223 -8.60 -47.29 42.78
N GLN A 224 -9.38 -47.70 41.78
CA GLN A 224 -10.43 -48.71 41.95
C GLN A 224 -9.86 -50.05 42.43
N GLU A 225 -8.76 -50.52 41.84
CA GLU A 225 -8.07 -51.75 42.26
C GLU A 225 -7.52 -51.64 43.70
N SER A 226 -7.05 -50.44 44.10
CA SER A 226 -6.56 -50.21 45.47
C SER A 226 -7.66 -50.19 46.54
N GLU A 227 -8.87 -49.77 46.16
CA GLU A 227 -10.04 -49.73 47.04
C GLU A 227 -10.69 -51.11 47.19
N GLU A 228 -10.60 -51.99 46.19
CA GLU A 228 -11.11 -53.38 46.27
C GLU A 228 -10.19 -54.31 47.09
N HIS A 229 -8.94 -53.92 47.32
CA HIS A 229 -7.95 -54.69 48.07
C HIS A 229 -7.87 -54.34 49.58
N PHE A 230 -8.78 -53.50 50.09
CA PHE A 230 -8.92 -53.13 51.51
C PHE A 230 -10.23 -53.63 52.12
#